data_AF-W7XL37-F1
#
_entry.id   AF-W7XL37-F1
#
_cell.length_a   1.000
_cell.length_b   1.000
_cell.length_c   1.000
_cell.angle_alpha   90.00
_cell.angle_beta   90.00
_cell.angle_gamma   90.00
#
_symmetry.space_group_name_H-M   'P 1'
#
loop_
_entity.id
_entity.type
_entity.pdbx_description
1 polymer ?
#
loop_
_entity_poly.entity_id
_entity_poly.type
_entity_poly.pdbx_seq_one_letter_code
_entity_poly.pdbx_strand_id
1 'polypeptide(L)'
;MMRRKIVQVAEQKKLSFFKSELFYIVEEFIKKNQDYDIEDLESLKERSLFDNSFTKITTCLQYDVFDRKNKMRKKIEVFSIEKLGEAYLNYIINYSQRSQSLLRSDLVLKVLDSYYLDDEQLFYVVD
;
A
#
# COMPACT_ATOMS: atom_id res chain seq x y z
N MET A 1 20.10 5.95 -4.86
CA MET A 1 20.54 4.97 -3.83
C MET A 1 19.35 4.16 -3.27
N MET A 2 18.18 4.78 -3.08
CA MET A 2 16.95 4.13 -2.59
C MET A 2 16.34 3.10 -3.55
N ARG A 3 16.26 3.43 -4.85
CA ARG A 3 15.90 2.52 -5.94
C ARG A 3 16.52 1.12 -5.85
N ARG A 4 17.84 1.03 -5.68
CA ARG A 4 18.57 -0.25 -5.62
C ARG A 4 18.21 -1.05 -4.36
N LYS A 5 17.98 -0.37 -3.24
CA LYS A 5 17.61 -1.03 -1.97
C LYS A 5 16.19 -1.60 -2.02
N ILE A 6 15.21 -0.86 -2.56
CA ILE A 6 13.83 -1.34 -2.73
C ILE A 6 13.81 -2.61 -3.58
N VAL A 7 14.52 -2.60 -4.72
CA VAL A 7 14.59 -3.76 -5.62
C VAL A 7 15.25 -4.97 -4.95
N GLN A 8 16.37 -4.76 -4.24
CA GLN A 8 17.05 -5.84 -3.52
C GLN A 8 16.16 -6.47 -2.45
N VAL A 9 15.44 -5.66 -1.67
CA VAL A 9 14.52 -6.17 -0.65
C VAL A 9 13.36 -6.92 -1.28
N ALA A 10 12.77 -6.40 -2.37
CA ALA A 10 11.68 -7.07 -3.08
C ALA A 10 12.11 -8.44 -3.64
N GLU A 11 13.32 -8.52 -4.21
CA GLU A 11 13.93 -9.77 -4.70
C GLU A 11 14.16 -10.78 -3.57
N GLN A 12 14.77 -10.34 -2.46
CA GLN A 12 15.02 -11.19 -1.30
C GLN A 12 13.73 -11.75 -0.71
N LYS A 13 12.66 -10.93 -0.68
CA LYS A 13 11.37 -11.30 -0.11
C LYS A 13 10.44 -12.02 -1.07
N LYS A 14 10.84 -12.19 -2.34
CA LYS A 14 10.04 -12.84 -3.40
C LYS A 14 8.63 -12.23 -3.53
N LEU A 15 8.55 -10.89 -3.49
CA LEU A 15 7.31 -10.18 -3.71
C LEU A 15 6.80 -10.44 -5.14
N SER A 16 5.50 -10.75 -5.27
CA SER A 16 4.76 -10.97 -6.51
C SER A 16 4.49 -9.70 -7.33
N PHE A 17 4.55 -8.51 -6.74
CA PHE A 17 4.52 -7.25 -7.50
C PHE A 17 5.74 -7.16 -8.45
N PHE A 18 5.53 -6.68 -9.68
CA PHE A 18 6.65 -6.51 -10.61
C PHE A 18 7.61 -5.43 -10.08
N LYS A 19 8.92 -5.69 -10.23
CA LYS A 19 10.00 -4.81 -9.72
C LYS A 19 9.88 -3.35 -10.18
N SER A 20 9.30 -3.11 -11.36
CA SER A 20 9.05 -1.78 -11.91
C SER A 20 7.92 -1.04 -11.19
N GLU A 21 6.86 -1.74 -10.76
CA GLU A 21 5.66 -1.17 -10.15
C GLU A 21 5.95 -0.63 -8.75
N LEU A 22 6.61 -1.47 -7.95
CA LEU A 22 7.06 -1.17 -6.60
C LEU A 22 7.89 0.10 -6.52
N PHE A 23 8.78 0.26 -7.50
CA PHE A 23 9.66 1.42 -7.58
C PHE A 23 8.86 2.70 -7.84
N TYR A 24 8.02 2.71 -8.88
CA TYR A 24 7.29 3.90 -9.27
C TYR A 24 6.35 4.35 -8.16
N ILE A 25 5.62 3.42 -7.54
CA ILE A 25 4.62 3.76 -6.54
C ILE A 25 5.27 4.35 -5.28
N VAL A 26 6.30 3.69 -4.77
CA VAL A 26 6.95 4.12 -3.51
C VAL A 26 7.73 5.42 -3.69
N GLU A 27 8.50 5.57 -4.78
CA GLU A 27 9.26 6.81 -4.99
C GLU A 27 8.36 7.99 -5.32
N GLU A 28 7.33 7.81 -6.17
CA GLU A 28 6.40 8.91 -6.47
C GLU A 28 5.60 9.32 -5.23
N PHE A 29 5.23 8.36 -4.38
CA PHE A 29 4.60 8.66 -3.09
C PHE A 29 5.49 9.53 -2.20
N ILE A 30 6.76 9.18 -2.02
CA ILE A 30 7.69 9.96 -1.19
C ILE A 30 7.93 11.36 -1.79
N LYS A 31 8.06 11.46 -3.11
CA LYS A 31 8.25 12.75 -3.79
C LYS A 31 7.08 13.70 -3.52
N LYS A 32 5.85 13.19 -3.55
CA LYS A 32 4.62 13.96 -3.32
C LYS A 32 4.34 14.18 -1.83
N ASN A 33 4.72 13.25 -0.97
CA ASN A 33 4.42 13.25 0.46
C ASN A 33 5.71 13.40 1.27
N GLN A 34 6.35 14.56 1.15
CA GLN A 34 7.64 14.83 1.79
C GLN A 34 7.60 14.78 3.32
N ASP A 35 6.42 14.83 3.94
CA ASP A 35 6.27 14.66 5.40
C ASP A 35 6.45 13.21 5.86
N TYR A 36 6.48 12.25 4.93
CA TYR A 36 6.57 10.83 5.19
C TYR A 36 8.00 10.33 4.96
N ASP A 37 8.60 9.76 6.00
CA ASP A 37 9.88 9.07 5.91
C ASP A 37 9.65 7.56 5.97
N ILE A 38 10.20 6.81 5.01
CA ILE A 38 10.22 5.35 5.10
C ILE A 38 11.23 4.96 6.18
N GLU A 39 10.74 4.44 7.30
CA GLU A 39 11.58 4.08 8.45
C GLU A 39 12.48 2.88 8.12
N ASP A 40 11.93 1.88 7.43
CA ASP A 40 12.64 0.65 7.14
C ASP A 40 12.11 -0.03 5.88
N LEU A 41 12.99 -0.28 4.91
CA LEU A 41 12.63 -1.05 3.72
C LEU A 41 12.39 -2.53 4.04
N GLU A 42 12.93 -3.06 5.14
CA GLU A 42 12.57 -4.38 5.64
C GLU A 42 11.12 -4.46 6.13
N SER A 43 10.40 -3.34 6.29
CA SER A 43 8.95 -3.37 6.54
C SER A 43 8.14 -3.78 5.31
N LEU A 44 8.74 -3.68 4.12
CA LEU A 44 8.08 -3.99 2.84
C LEU A 44 7.64 -5.46 2.82
N LYS A 45 6.35 -5.71 2.69
CA LYS A 45 5.79 -7.06 2.63
C LYS A 45 4.53 -7.11 1.80
N GLU A 46 4.23 -8.28 1.29
CA GLU A 46 2.92 -8.57 0.71
C GLU A 46 1.97 -9.09 1.76
N ARG A 47 0.73 -8.60 1.68
CA ARG A 47 -0.37 -9.05 2.50
C ARG A 47 -1.49 -9.50 1.57
N SER A 48 -1.87 -10.77 1.67
CA SER A 48 -3.08 -11.25 1.03
C SER A 48 -4.29 -10.86 1.87
N LEU A 49 -5.31 -10.32 1.21
CA LEU A 49 -6.59 -10.03 1.82
C LEU A 49 -7.56 -11.16 1.50
N PHE A 50 -8.36 -11.53 2.50
CA PHE A 50 -9.31 -12.62 2.42
C PHE A 50 -10.69 -12.13 2.85
N ASP A 51 -11.74 -12.72 2.29
CA ASP A 51 -13.10 -12.50 2.79
C ASP A 51 -13.37 -13.35 4.02
N ASN A 52 -14.60 -13.29 4.53
CA ASN A 52 -15.04 -14.11 5.66
C ASN A 52 -15.05 -15.62 5.34
N SER A 53 -15.01 -15.99 4.06
CA SER A 53 -14.94 -17.37 3.58
C SER A 53 -13.50 -17.87 3.40
N PHE A 54 -12.51 -17.05 3.78
CA PHE A 54 -11.08 -17.27 3.53
C PHE A 54 -10.73 -17.41 2.04
N THR A 55 -11.58 -16.89 1.16
CA THR A 55 -11.27 -16.76 -0.27
C THR A 55 -10.35 -15.54 -0.44
N LYS A 56 -9.20 -15.74 -1.10
CA LYS A 56 -8.26 -14.64 -1.38
C LYS A 56 -8.94 -13.64 -2.31
N ILE A 57 -9.10 -12.42 -1.84
CA ILE A 57 -9.74 -11.34 -2.60
C ILE A 57 -8.69 -10.58 -3.40
N THR A 58 -7.60 -10.17 -2.77
CA THR A 58 -6.54 -9.39 -3.41
C THR A 58 -5.22 -9.50 -2.65
N THR A 59 -4.16 -8.91 -3.19
CA THR A 59 -2.86 -8.74 -2.52
C THR A 59 -2.54 -7.26 -2.48
N CYS A 60 -2.11 -6.76 -1.34
CA CYS A 60 -1.53 -5.44 -1.24
C CYS A 60 -0.06 -5.51 -0.84
N LEU A 61 0.67 -4.50 -1.28
CA LEU A 61 1.99 -4.20 -0.75
C LEU A 61 1.81 -3.34 0.50
N GLN A 62 2.55 -3.64 1.55
CA GLN A 62 2.48 -2.93 2.81
C GLN A 62 3.88 -2.48 3.23
N TYR A 63 4.03 -1.25 3.69
CA TYR A 63 5.27 -0.74 4.30
C TYR A 63 4.99 0.27 5.41
N ASP A 64 5.91 0.37 6.35
CA ASP A 64 5.79 1.27 7.50
C ASP A 64 6.49 2.61 7.20
N VAL A 65 5.83 3.70 7.59
CA VAL A 65 6.30 5.08 7.39
C VAL A 65 6.17 5.88 8.67
N PHE A 66 7.07 6.84 8.87
CA PHE A 66 6.96 7.84 9.92
C PHE A 66 6.45 9.15 9.32
N ASP A 67 5.26 9.58 9.76
CA ASP A 67 4.71 10.87 9.43
C ASP A 67 5.28 11.90 10.39
N ARG A 68 6.22 12.71 9.89
CA ARG A 68 6.91 13.75 10.67
C ARG A 68 5.97 14.82 11.18
N LYS A 69 4.94 15.15 10.39
CA LYS A 69 4.00 16.23 10.70
C LYS A 69 3.14 15.86 11.91
N ASN A 70 2.64 14.63 11.94
CA ASN A 70 1.81 14.11 13.04
C ASN A 70 2.62 13.38 14.12
N LYS A 71 3.93 13.18 13.91
CA LYS A 71 4.85 12.45 14.79
C LYS A 71 4.36 11.04 15.13
N MET A 72 3.88 10.32 14.12
CA MET A 72 3.31 8.99 14.32
C MET A 72 3.76 8.01 13.25
N ARG A 73 3.80 6.73 13.64
CA ARG A 73 4.02 5.62 12.71
C ARG A 73 2.72 5.25 12.03
N LYS A 74 2.81 5.05 10.73
CA LYS A 74 1.71 4.74 9.84
C LYS A 74 2.08 3.56 8.97
N LYS A 75 1.05 2.95 8.42
CA LYS A 75 1.17 1.76 7.61
C LYS A 75 0.52 2.05 6.29
N ILE A 76 1.35 2.10 5.25
CA ILE A 76 0.88 2.37 3.93
C ILE A 76 0.59 1.05 3.23
N GLU A 77 -0.64 0.90 2.75
CA GLU A 77 -1.06 -0.22 1.92
C GLU A 77 -1.28 0.27 0.48
N VAL A 78 -0.68 -0.44 -0.47
CA VAL A 78 -0.81 -0.18 -1.90
C VAL A 78 -1.60 -1.32 -2.53
N PHE A 79 -2.72 -0.96 -3.14
CA PHE A 79 -3.63 -1.89 -3.81
C PHE A 79 -3.45 -1.77 -5.31
N SER A 80 -3.24 -2.89 -5.99
CA SER A 80 -3.39 -2.98 -7.45
C SER A 80 -4.86 -3.17 -7.81
N ILE A 81 -5.31 -2.53 -8.88
CA ILE A 81 -6.62 -2.75 -9.49
C ILE A 81 -6.42 -3.02 -10.98
N GLU A 82 -6.60 -4.27 -11.39
CA GLU A 82 -6.60 -4.67 -12.81
C GLU A 82 -7.87 -4.21 -13.56
N LYS A 83 -8.97 -3.91 -12.83
CA LYS A 83 -10.23 -3.40 -13.41
C LYS A 83 -10.81 -2.28 -12.55
N LEU A 84 -10.64 -1.05 -13.03
CA LEU A 84 -11.26 0.16 -12.48
C LEU A 84 -12.78 0.02 -12.36
N GLY A 85 -13.29 0.03 -11.13
CA GLY A 85 -14.74 0.09 -10.87
C GLY A 85 -15.04 0.65 -9.49
N GLU A 86 -16.10 1.46 -9.37
CA GLU A 86 -16.56 2.03 -8.08
C GLU A 86 -16.75 0.95 -7.00
N ALA A 87 -17.15 -0.25 -7.40
CA ALA A 87 -17.29 -1.40 -6.50
C ALA A 87 -15.97 -1.77 -5.80
N TYR A 88 -14.81 -1.61 -6.45
CA TYR A 88 -13.52 -1.95 -5.85
C TYR A 88 -13.02 -0.85 -4.91
N LEU A 89 -13.21 0.43 -5.24
CA LEU A 89 -12.92 1.52 -4.30
C LEU A 89 -13.76 1.35 -3.03
N ASN A 90 -15.06 1.10 -3.20
CA ASN A 90 -15.95 0.78 -2.08
C ASN A 90 -15.51 -0.49 -1.34
N TYR A 91 -14.96 -1.48 -2.05
CA TYR A 91 -14.39 -2.66 -1.42
C TYR A 91 -13.14 -2.33 -0.59
N ILE A 92 -12.19 -1.52 -1.09
CA ILE A 92 -11.03 -1.05 -0.31
C ILE A 92 -11.53 -0.35 0.95
N ILE A 93 -12.47 0.58 0.82
CA ILE A 93 -13.08 1.30 1.95
C ILE A 93 -13.78 0.35 2.93
N ASN A 94 -14.53 -0.64 2.43
CA ASN A 94 -15.21 -1.60 3.29
C ASN A 94 -14.23 -2.56 3.99
N TYR A 95 -13.19 -3.00 3.30
CA TYR A 95 -12.13 -3.82 3.86
C TYR A 95 -11.36 -3.04 4.95
N SER A 96 -11.09 -1.77 4.68
CA SER A 96 -10.43 -0.85 5.59
C SER A 96 -11.30 -0.64 6.85
N GLN A 97 -12.61 -0.45 6.70
CA GLN A 97 -13.57 -0.40 7.82
C GLN A 97 -13.64 -1.71 8.60
N ARG A 98 -13.58 -2.87 7.94
CA ARG A 98 -13.58 -4.17 8.63
C ARG A 98 -12.31 -4.37 9.44
N SER A 99 -11.15 -3.92 8.95
CA SER A 99 -9.89 -4.02 9.69
C SER A 99 -9.84 -3.09 10.92
N GLN A 100 -10.58 -1.97 10.92
CA GLN A 100 -10.76 -1.10 12.10
C GLN A 100 -11.44 -1.82 13.28
N SER A 101 -12.29 -2.82 13.03
CA SER A 101 -13.02 -3.55 14.08
C SER A 101 -12.13 -4.39 15.01
N LEU A 102 -10.83 -4.52 14.68
CA LEU A 102 -9.89 -5.42 15.35
C LEU A 102 -8.85 -4.75 16.26
N LEU A 103 -8.97 -3.47 16.68
CA LEU A 103 -8.42 -2.92 17.96
C LEU A 103 -8.25 -1.38 18.06
N ARG A 104 -8.69 -0.52 17.12
CA ARG A 104 -8.58 0.95 17.30
C ARG A 104 -9.70 1.73 16.60
N SER A 105 -10.50 2.45 17.37
CA SER A 105 -11.68 3.23 16.92
C SER A 105 -11.34 4.58 16.29
N ASP A 106 -10.07 5.00 16.29
CA ASP A 106 -9.58 6.27 15.78
C ASP A 106 -8.93 6.17 14.39
N LEU A 107 -8.76 4.97 13.85
CA LEU A 107 -8.05 4.75 12.60
C LEU A 107 -8.96 4.97 11.38
N VAL A 108 -9.27 6.21 11.00
CA VAL A 108 -9.96 6.49 9.73
C VAL A 108 -8.98 6.26 8.57
N LEU A 109 -9.19 5.19 7.79
CA LEU A 109 -8.37 4.95 6.60
C LEU A 109 -8.61 6.04 5.56
N LYS A 110 -7.51 6.61 5.06
CA LYS A 110 -7.54 7.73 4.12
C LYS A 110 -6.82 7.33 2.82
N VAL A 111 -7.50 7.47 1.68
CA VAL A 111 -6.85 7.38 0.37
C VAL A 111 -5.93 8.59 0.25
N LEU A 112 -4.62 8.34 0.15
CA LEU A 112 -3.60 9.37 0.06
C LEU A 112 -3.31 9.74 -1.40
N ASP A 113 -3.22 8.76 -2.28
CA ASP A 113 -2.85 8.97 -3.68
C ASP A 113 -3.28 7.80 -4.57
N SER A 114 -3.22 8.03 -5.89
CA SER A 114 -3.43 7.01 -6.91
C SER A 114 -2.42 7.15 -8.06
N TYR A 115 -1.95 6.02 -8.61
CA TYR A 115 -0.93 5.97 -9.66
C TYR A 115 -1.37 5.08 -10.83
N TYR A 116 -1.29 5.60 -12.06
CA TYR A 116 -1.42 4.81 -13.27
C TYR A 116 -0.03 4.30 -13.68
N LEU A 117 0.11 2.99 -13.85
CA LEU A 117 1.34 2.40 -14.40
C LEU A 117 1.24 2.29 -15.93
N ASP A 118 0.09 1.84 -16.40
CA ASP A 118 -0.31 1.78 -17.80
C ASP A 118 -1.82 2.03 -17.91
N ASP A 119 -2.39 1.87 -19.11
CA ASP A 119 -3.79 2.14 -19.39
C ASP A 119 -4.75 1.15 -18.67
N GLU A 120 -4.24 0.03 -18.14
CA GLU A 120 -5.04 -1.03 -17.53
C GLU A 120 -4.89 -1.12 -16.00
N GLN A 121 -3.77 -0.63 -15.45
CA GLN A 121 -3.45 -0.77 -14.03
C GLN A 121 -3.44 0.56 -13.27
N LEU A 122 -4.33 0.65 -12.28
CA LEU A 122 -4.37 1.74 -11.30
C LEU A 122 -4.03 1.24 -9.90
N PHE A 123 -3.11 1.92 -9.24
CA PHE A 123 -2.71 1.66 -7.87
C PHE A 123 -3.26 2.71 -6.92
N TYR A 124 -3.75 2.28 -5.75
CA TYR A 124 -4.20 3.18 -4.68
C TYR A 124 -3.31 3.05 -3.46
N VAL A 125 -2.98 4.18 -2.86
CA VAL A 125 -2.22 4.26 -1.61
C VAL A 125 -3.14 4.70 -0.50
N VAL A 126 -3.23 3.89 0.56
CA VAL A 126 -4.03 4.19 1.75
C VAL A 126 -3.18 4.17 3.01
N ASP A 127 -3.52 5.07 3.94
CA ASP A 127 -2.97 5.23 5.30
C ASP A 127 -3.87 4.56 6.35
#